data_AF-R7T449-F1
#
_entry.id   AF-R7T449-F1
#
_cell.length_a   1.000
_cell.length_b   1.000
_cell.length_c   1.000
_cell.angle_alpha   90.00
_cell.angle_beta   90.00
_cell.angle_gamma   90.00
#
_symmetry.space_group_name_H-M   'P 1'
#
loop_
_entity.id
_entity.type
_entity.pdbx_description
1 polymer ?
#
loop_
_entity_poly.entity_id
_entity_poly.type
_entity_poly.pdbx_seq_one_letter_code
_entity_poly.pdbx_strand_id
1 'polypeptide(L)'
;MSGPVNHLNQDDTSIQVEERTLQGSILYLGMFISLFFIAGLYVMTNVAYFTVLSPLEMLQSPAVVMTFASKCFGPFAIVAPICVALTVVGSLNATMLTSSRLIFAAARDGLLPGVMSTIHVHYRTPWVALFAQVTLCVIMFNSIKCLITVHHSCGVYMHRRSHPVNRGTRICVHNRIHDPLIECSLRPIWKN
;
A
#
# COMPACT_ATOMS: atom_id res chain seq x y z
N MET A 1 -13.48 -13.52 54.43
CA MET A 1 -13.36 -12.11 54.85
C MET A 1 -13.32 -11.25 53.61
N SER A 2 -14.50 -10.93 53.07
CA SER A 2 -14.64 -10.00 51.97
C SER A 2 -14.67 -8.61 52.58
N GLY A 3 -13.59 -7.84 52.42
CA GLY A 3 -13.55 -6.45 52.87
C GLY A 3 -14.61 -5.62 52.14
N PRO A 4 -15.06 -4.49 52.72
CA PRO A 4 -16.06 -3.63 52.08
C PRO A 4 -15.51 -3.14 50.74
N VAL A 5 -16.23 -3.44 49.66
CA VAL A 5 -15.91 -2.94 48.32
C VAL A 5 -16.20 -1.45 48.33
N ASN A 6 -15.16 -0.61 48.23
CA ASN A 6 -15.28 0.84 48.33
C ASN A 6 -16.14 1.39 47.19
N HIS A 7 -17.36 1.84 47.50
CA HIS A 7 -18.30 2.45 46.55
C HIS A 7 -17.67 3.57 45.70
N LEU A 8 -16.69 4.30 46.26
CA LEU A 8 -15.93 5.34 45.55
C LEU A 8 -15.14 4.82 44.33
N ASN A 9 -14.49 3.65 44.41
CA ASN A 9 -13.76 3.08 43.27
C ASN A 9 -14.73 2.56 42.18
N GLN A 10 -15.92 2.12 42.60
CA GLN A 10 -16.93 1.65 41.65
C GLN A 10 -17.46 2.83 40.81
N ASP A 11 -17.64 4.00 41.41
CA ASP A 11 -18.03 5.23 40.70
C ASP A 11 -16.93 5.71 39.76
N ASP A 12 -15.66 5.72 40.18
CA ASP A 12 -14.55 6.09 39.28
C ASP A 12 -14.45 5.18 38.06
N THR A 13 -14.65 3.86 38.23
CA THR A 13 -14.62 2.91 37.10
C THR A 13 -15.81 3.06 36.15
N SER A 14 -17.01 3.38 36.68
CA SER A 14 -18.19 3.59 35.84
C SER A 14 -18.10 4.89 35.03
N ILE A 15 -17.57 5.96 35.63
CA ILE A 15 -17.27 7.24 34.95
C ILE A 15 -16.27 7.01 33.80
N GLN A 16 -15.18 6.27 34.05
CA GLN A 16 -14.17 5.97 33.01
C GLN A 16 -14.73 5.12 31.87
N VAL A 17 -15.64 4.18 32.16
CA VAL A 17 -16.31 3.35 31.13
C VAL A 17 -17.32 4.18 30.32
N GLU A 18 -18.09 5.07 30.94
CA GLU A 18 -18.98 6.02 30.28
C GLU A 18 -18.20 6.92 29.30
N GLU A 19 -17.10 7.54 29.77
CA GLU A 19 -16.23 8.38 28.93
C GLU A 19 -15.64 7.62 27.74
N ARG A 20 -15.18 6.37 27.96
CA ARG A 20 -14.64 5.50 26.88
C ARG A 20 -15.71 5.13 25.86
N THR A 21 -16.95 4.91 26.29
CA THR A 21 -18.08 4.55 25.43
C THR A 21 -18.55 5.75 24.61
N LEU A 22 -18.63 6.94 25.23
CA LEU A 22 -18.90 8.20 24.55
C LEU A 22 -17.81 8.51 23.52
N GLN A 23 -16.54 8.34 23.88
CA GLN A 23 -15.40 8.55 22.98
C GLN A 23 -15.45 7.60 21.78
N GLY A 24 -15.83 6.33 21.99
CA GLY A 24 -16.02 5.36 20.92
C GLY A 24 -17.11 5.82 19.93
N SER A 25 -18.28 6.21 20.44
CA SER A 25 -19.40 6.66 19.60
C SER A 25 -19.05 7.87 18.71
N ILE A 26 -18.37 8.87 19.28
CA ILE A 26 -17.92 10.06 18.54
C ILE A 26 -16.89 9.70 17.46
N LEU A 27 -15.99 8.75 17.75
CA LEU A 27 -15.01 8.26 16.77
C LEU A 27 -15.69 7.63 15.54
N TYR A 28 -16.66 6.73 15.76
CA TYR A 28 -17.37 6.08 14.66
C TYR A 28 -18.14 7.08 13.81
N LEU A 29 -18.83 8.04 14.44
CA LEU A 29 -19.54 9.09 13.73
C LEU A 29 -18.58 9.92 12.85
N GLY A 30 -17.42 10.30 13.40
CA GLY A 30 -16.39 11.03 12.66
C GLY A 30 -15.86 10.26 11.44
N MET A 31 -15.65 8.95 11.58
CA MET A 31 -15.20 8.08 10.47
C MET A 31 -16.25 8.00 9.35
N PHE A 32 -17.54 7.88 9.68
CA PHE A 32 -18.60 7.85 8.66
C PHE A 32 -18.72 9.20 7.94
N ILE A 33 -18.74 10.32 8.67
CA ILE A 33 -18.85 11.66 8.07
C ILE A 33 -17.68 11.91 7.11
N SER A 34 -16.45 11.61 7.53
CA SER A 34 -15.27 11.79 6.69
C SER A 34 -15.27 10.87 5.47
N LEU A 35 -15.72 9.61 5.60
CA LEU A 35 -15.85 8.68 4.48
C LEU A 35 -16.82 9.20 3.40
N PHE A 36 -18.02 9.62 3.80
CA PHE A 36 -19.00 10.17 2.86
C PHE A 36 -18.51 11.47 2.21
N PHE A 37 -17.84 12.32 2.99
CA PHE A 37 -17.27 13.56 2.48
C PHE A 37 -16.20 13.32 1.41
N ILE A 38 -15.25 12.42 1.68
CA ILE A 38 -14.19 12.06 0.72
C ILE A 38 -14.80 11.41 -0.53
N ALA A 39 -15.80 10.53 -0.37
CA ALA A 39 -16.49 9.93 -1.51
C ALA A 39 -17.18 10.99 -2.40
N GLY A 40 -17.85 11.97 -1.79
CA GLY A 40 -18.47 13.09 -2.50
C GLY A 40 -17.44 13.93 -3.26
N LEU A 41 -16.32 14.29 -2.62
CA LEU A 41 -15.22 15.01 -3.26
C LEU A 41 -14.62 14.23 -4.43
N TYR A 42 -14.50 12.91 -4.30
CA TYR A 42 -13.98 12.06 -5.36
C TYR A 42 -14.88 12.08 -6.60
N VAL A 43 -16.20 11.94 -6.41
CA VAL A 43 -17.16 12.03 -7.53
C VAL A 43 -17.11 13.41 -8.17
N MET A 44 -17.10 14.48 -7.37
CA MET A 44 -17.07 15.85 -7.89
C MET A 44 -15.78 16.15 -8.66
N THR A 45 -14.64 15.62 -8.21
CA THR A 45 -13.35 15.73 -8.92
C THR A 45 -13.38 14.99 -10.25
N ASN A 46 -13.93 13.78 -10.30
CA ASN A 46 -14.04 13.03 -11.56
C ASN A 46 -14.94 13.76 -12.57
N VAL A 47 -16.07 14.31 -12.12
CA VAL A 47 -16.94 15.14 -12.97
C VAL A 47 -16.17 16.35 -13.50
N ALA A 48 -15.41 17.05 -12.64
CA ALA A 48 -14.58 18.18 -13.06
C ALA A 48 -13.49 17.79 -14.07
N TYR A 49 -12.90 16.59 -13.98
CA TYR A 49 -11.94 16.13 -14.98
C TYR A 49 -12.59 15.91 -16.34
N PHE A 50 -13.78 15.30 -16.40
CA PHE A 50 -14.46 15.04 -17.67
C PHE A 50 -15.01 16.30 -18.33
N THR A 51 -15.25 17.39 -17.60
CA THR A 51 -15.70 18.65 -18.20
C THR A 51 -14.56 19.44 -18.83
N VAL A 52 -13.33 19.29 -18.36
CA VAL A 52 -12.18 20.11 -18.79
C VAL A 52 -11.20 19.35 -19.68
N LEU A 53 -10.97 18.06 -19.44
CA LEU A 53 -10.00 17.24 -20.17
C LEU A 53 -10.68 16.24 -21.10
N SER A 54 -10.13 16.11 -22.32
CA SER A 54 -10.49 15.00 -23.19
C SER A 54 -9.90 13.67 -22.67
N PRO A 55 -10.54 12.51 -22.94
CA PRO A 55 -10.05 11.21 -22.45
C PRO A 55 -8.63 10.89 -22.90
N LEU A 56 -8.23 11.37 -24.08
CA LEU A 56 -6.93 11.13 -24.67
C LEU A 56 -5.81 11.89 -23.93
N GLU A 57 -6.07 13.16 -23.57
CA GLU A 57 -5.14 13.97 -22.78
C GLU A 57 -4.96 13.43 -21.35
N MET A 58 -6.02 12.87 -20.77
CA MET A 58 -5.96 12.26 -19.44
C MET A 58 -5.09 10.99 -19.42
N LEU A 59 -5.16 10.16 -20.48
CA LEU A 59 -4.36 8.92 -20.58
C LEU A 59 -2.89 9.19 -20.92
N GLN A 60 -2.61 10.26 -21.65
CA GLN A 60 -1.24 10.60 -22.06
C GLN A 60 -0.47 11.37 -20.98
N SER A 61 -1.16 12.07 -20.07
CA SER A 61 -0.50 12.92 -19.09
C SER A 61 -0.09 12.13 -17.83
N PRO A 62 1.22 12.04 -17.50
CA PRO A 62 1.67 11.44 -16.24
C PRO A 62 1.30 12.27 -15.00
N ALA A 63 0.89 13.54 -15.19
CA ALA A 63 0.57 14.47 -14.11
C ALA A 63 -0.74 15.20 -14.40
N VAL A 64 -1.85 14.45 -14.35
CA VAL A 64 -3.21 14.92 -14.68
C VAL A 64 -3.58 16.22 -13.95
N VAL A 65 -3.22 16.35 -12.68
CA VAL A 65 -3.51 17.55 -11.86
C VAL A 65 -2.87 18.81 -12.45
N MET A 66 -1.64 18.72 -12.94
CA MET A 66 -0.91 19.87 -13.49
C MET A 66 -1.51 20.30 -14.84
N THR A 67 -1.86 19.32 -15.69
CA THR A 67 -2.56 19.59 -16.96
C THR A 67 -3.93 20.22 -16.73
N PHE A 68 -4.70 19.71 -15.76
CA PHE A 68 -5.98 20.29 -15.37
C PHE A 68 -5.84 21.72 -14.84
N ALA A 69 -4.91 21.95 -13.92
CA ALA A 69 -4.68 23.28 -13.33
C ALA A 69 -4.26 24.31 -14.39
N SER A 70 -3.44 23.91 -15.35
CA SER A 70 -3.00 24.77 -16.46
C SER A 70 -4.17 25.21 -17.34
N LYS A 71 -5.15 24.33 -17.60
CA LYS A 71 -6.33 24.67 -18.40
C LYS A 71 -7.38 25.48 -17.64
N CYS A 72 -7.55 25.25 -16.34
CA CYS A 72 -8.53 25.99 -15.52
C CYS A 72 -8.03 27.37 -15.07
N PHE A 73 -6.79 27.46 -14.58
CA PHE A 73 -6.29 28.63 -13.86
C PHE A 73 -5.18 29.39 -14.59
N GLY A 74 -4.71 28.89 -15.76
CA GLY A 74 -3.69 29.52 -16.58
C GLY A 74 -2.42 29.85 -15.78
N PRO A 75 -2.09 31.14 -15.55
CA PRO A 75 -0.87 31.54 -14.82
C PRO A 75 -0.85 31.10 -13.34
N PHE A 76 -2.01 30.83 -12.72
CA PHE A 76 -2.10 30.37 -11.33
C PHE A 76 -2.02 28.85 -11.19
N ALA A 77 -1.73 28.11 -12.26
CA ALA A 77 -1.68 26.65 -12.26
C ALA A 77 -0.66 26.05 -11.28
N ILE A 78 0.39 26.80 -10.91
CA ILE A 78 1.42 26.36 -9.97
C ILE A 78 0.88 26.14 -8.55
N VAL A 79 -0.24 26.77 -8.19
CA VAL A 79 -0.83 26.63 -6.84
C VAL A 79 -1.32 25.20 -6.60
N ALA A 80 -1.89 24.55 -7.62
CA ALA A 80 -2.41 23.18 -7.48
C ALA A 80 -1.35 22.14 -7.05
N PRO A 81 -0.19 21.99 -7.73
CA PRO A 81 0.84 21.05 -7.29
C PRO A 81 1.48 21.45 -5.96
N ILE A 82 1.54 22.74 -5.60
CA ILE A 82 2.00 23.18 -4.28
C ILE A 82 1.04 22.68 -3.19
N CYS A 83 -0.27 22.85 -3.36
CA CYS A 83 -1.28 22.34 -2.43
C CYS A 83 -1.22 20.82 -2.27
N VAL A 84 -1.01 20.09 -3.38
CA VAL A 84 -0.83 18.63 -3.34
C VAL A 84 0.45 18.26 -2.60
N ALA A 85 1.57 18.93 -2.88
CA ALA A 85 2.83 18.68 -2.20
C ALA A 85 2.71 18.93 -0.68
N LEU A 86 2.07 20.03 -0.27
CA LEU A 86 1.82 20.33 1.14
C LEU A 86 0.96 19.26 1.81
N THR A 87 -0.09 18.78 1.13
CA THR A 87 -0.93 17.69 1.63
C THR A 87 -0.12 16.41 1.84
N VAL A 88 0.70 16.03 0.87
CA VAL A 88 1.53 14.82 0.97
C VAL A 88 2.54 14.94 2.10
N VAL A 89 3.20 16.09 2.26
CA VAL A 89 4.13 16.35 3.38
C VAL A 89 3.41 16.26 4.73
N GLY A 90 2.22 16.85 4.83
CA GLY A 90 1.38 16.76 6.04
C GLY A 90 1.01 15.33 6.39
N SER A 91 0.54 14.56 5.41
CA SER A 91 0.21 13.14 5.58
C SER A 91 1.41 12.31 5.97
N LEU A 92 2.57 12.52 5.34
CA LEU A 92 3.82 11.81 5.67
C LEU A 92 4.23 12.07 7.12
N ASN A 93 4.17 13.32 7.57
CA ASN A 93 4.49 13.66 8.97
C ASN A 93 3.53 12.97 9.95
N ALA A 94 2.23 13.01 9.68
CA ALA A 94 1.23 12.32 10.51
C ALA A 94 1.46 10.80 10.57
N THR A 95 1.73 10.17 9.42
CA THR A 95 2.01 8.73 9.35
C THR A 95 3.32 8.37 10.07
N MET A 96 4.37 9.19 9.97
CA MET A 96 5.63 8.97 10.69
C MET A 96 5.46 9.02 12.22
N LEU A 97 4.67 9.96 12.72
CA LEU A 97 4.39 10.08 14.15
C LEU A 97 3.55 8.92 14.68
N THR A 98 2.57 8.44 13.90
CA THR A 98 1.73 7.30 14.30
C THR A 98 2.49 5.98 14.22
N SER A 99 3.19 5.73 13.12
CA SER A 99 3.97 4.49 12.91
C SER A 99 5.06 4.30 13.97
N SER A 100 5.78 5.35 14.33
CA SER A 100 6.82 5.28 15.38
C SER A 100 6.26 4.87 16.75
N ARG A 101 5.05 5.36 17.10
CA ARG A 101 4.35 4.96 18.34
C ARG A 101 3.86 3.51 18.28
N LEU A 102 3.36 3.07 17.13
CA LEU A 102 2.93 1.70 16.91
C LEU A 102 4.11 0.73 17.01
N ILE A 103 5.25 1.04 16.38
CA ILE A 103 6.48 0.22 16.44
C ILE A 103 7.01 0.15 17.87
N PHE A 104 7.00 1.27 18.60
CA PHE A 104 7.42 1.29 20.00
C PHE A 104 6.52 0.42 20.89
N ALA A 105 5.20 0.49 20.72
CA ALA A 105 4.24 -0.36 21.43
C ALA A 105 4.44 -1.84 21.07
N ALA A 106 4.58 -2.16 19.78
CA ALA A 106 4.81 -3.53 19.31
C ALA A 106 6.14 -4.12 19.80
N ALA A 107 7.20 -3.30 19.92
CA ALA A 107 8.47 -3.73 20.50
C ALA A 107 8.36 -3.97 22.02
N ARG A 108 7.51 -3.21 22.72
CA ARG A 108 7.19 -3.44 24.14
C ARG A 108 6.38 -4.73 24.34
N ASP A 109 5.53 -5.09 23.39
CA ASP A 109 4.76 -6.34 23.41
C ASP A 109 5.59 -7.56 22.95
N GLY A 110 6.88 -7.38 22.66
CA GLY A 110 7.81 -8.46 22.29
C GLY A 110 7.67 -8.96 20.84
N LEU A 111 6.86 -8.29 20.00
CA LEU A 111 6.63 -8.67 18.60
C LEU A 111 7.78 -8.26 17.67
N LEU A 112 8.61 -7.30 18.09
CA LEU A 112 9.73 -6.75 17.32
C LEU A 112 11.02 -6.78 18.15
N PRO A 113 12.21 -6.84 17.51
CA PRO A 113 13.48 -6.85 18.22
C PRO A 113 13.61 -5.63 19.13
N GLY A 114 13.96 -5.86 20.40
CA GLY A 114 13.95 -4.83 21.46
C GLY A 114 14.82 -3.60 21.19
N VAL A 115 15.75 -3.68 20.22
CA VAL A 115 16.54 -2.54 19.72
C VAL A 115 15.66 -1.42 19.15
N MET A 116 14.46 -1.74 18.64
CA MET A 116 13.51 -0.73 18.13
C MET A 116 12.75 0.01 19.24
N SER A 117 12.86 -0.42 20.50
CA SER A 117 12.25 0.25 21.66
C SER A 117 13.14 1.36 22.25
N THR A 118 14.37 1.55 21.74
CA THR A 118 15.28 2.55 22.31
C THR A 118 14.79 3.98 22.03
N ILE A 119 14.48 4.71 23.10
CA ILE A 119 14.06 6.11 23.07
C ILE A 119 15.28 7.01 23.26
N HIS A 120 15.40 8.07 22.47
CA HIS A 120 16.47 9.07 22.66
C HIS A 120 16.26 9.85 23.96
N VAL A 121 17.30 9.95 24.81
CA VAL A 121 17.22 10.54 26.17
C VAL A 121 16.79 12.02 26.15
N HIS A 122 17.34 12.84 25.25
CA HIS A 122 17.02 14.27 25.19
C HIS A 122 15.69 14.62 24.49
N TYR A 123 15.40 13.99 23.34
CA TYR A 123 14.25 14.36 22.50
C TYR A 123 13.02 13.48 22.72
N ARG A 124 13.13 12.42 23.53
CA ARG A 124 12.07 11.42 23.79
C ARG A 124 11.43 10.85 22.51
N THR A 125 12.15 10.91 21.39
CA THR A 125 11.72 10.37 20.09
C THR A 125 12.40 9.02 19.85
N PRO A 126 11.67 8.00 19.36
CA PRO A 126 12.24 6.71 18.99
C PRO A 126 12.98 6.83 17.64
N TRP A 127 14.22 7.38 17.69
CA TRP A 127 15.00 7.69 16.49
C TRP A 127 15.31 6.45 15.64
N VAL A 128 15.59 5.30 16.26
CA VAL A 128 15.84 4.03 15.56
C VAL A 128 14.61 3.58 14.75
N ALA A 129 13.40 3.73 15.32
CA ALA A 129 12.16 3.39 14.63
C ALA A 129 11.90 4.32 13.43
N LEU A 130 12.26 5.61 13.53
CA LEU A 130 12.16 6.56 12.42
C LEU A 130 13.10 6.20 11.28
N PHE A 131 14.38 5.92 11.58
CA PHE A 131 15.34 5.51 10.55
C PHE A 131 14.96 4.18 9.89
N ALA A 132 14.48 3.20 10.68
CA ALA A 132 13.97 1.94 10.16
C ALA A 132 12.77 2.17 9.22
N GLN A 133 11.82 3.02 9.62
CA GLN A 133 10.65 3.37 8.81
C GLN A 133 11.03 4.04 7.48
N VAL A 134 11.95 5.02 7.51
CA VAL A 134 12.44 5.69 6.28
C VAL A 134 13.17 4.71 5.38
N THR A 135 14.02 3.85 5.96
CA THR A 135 14.76 2.83 5.21
C THR A 135 13.81 1.86 4.52
N LEU A 136 12.78 1.38 5.23
CA LEU A 136 11.73 0.52 4.66
C LEU A 136 10.95 1.24 3.54
N CYS A 137 10.59 2.51 3.72
CA CYS A 137 9.94 3.29 2.67
C CYS A 137 10.81 3.42 1.41
N VAL A 138 12.12 3.65 1.55
CA VAL A 138 13.04 3.76 0.40
C VAL A 138 13.20 2.41 -0.29
N ILE A 139 13.35 1.32 0.46
CA ILE A 139 13.44 -0.04 -0.09
C ILE A 139 12.14 -0.38 -0.85
N MET A 140 10.98 -0.09 -0.26
CA MET A 140 9.68 -0.31 -0.90
C MET A 140 9.49 0.57 -2.13
N PHE A 141 9.90 1.84 -2.13
CA PHE A 141 9.74 2.73 -3.29
C PHE A 141 10.55 2.25 -4.50
N ASN A 142 11.78 1.79 -4.27
CA ASN A 142 12.60 1.15 -5.31
C ASN A 142 11.97 -0.17 -5.76
N SER A 143 11.40 -0.92 -4.82
CA SER A 143 10.75 -2.20 -5.10
C SER A 143 9.39 -2.05 -5.77
N ILE A 144 8.61 -0.97 -5.60
CA ILE A 144 7.29 -0.78 -6.23
C ILE A 144 7.41 -0.79 -7.77
N LYS A 145 8.43 -0.13 -8.32
CA LYS A 145 8.72 -0.21 -9.76
C LYS A 145 9.00 -1.67 -10.18
N CYS A 146 9.78 -2.39 -9.39
CA CYS A 146 10.09 -3.80 -9.62
C CYS A 146 8.89 -4.73 -9.40
N LEU A 147 8.04 -4.45 -8.41
CA LEU A 147 6.89 -5.24 -7.98
C LEU A 147 5.72 -5.06 -8.93
N ILE A 148 5.50 -3.86 -9.50
CA ILE A 148 4.53 -3.65 -10.59
C ILE A 148 5.01 -4.42 -11.83
N THR A 149 6.29 -4.35 -12.18
CA THR A 149 6.85 -5.16 -13.27
C THR A 149 6.72 -6.65 -12.98
N VAL A 150 7.03 -7.13 -11.77
CA VAL A 150 6.92 -8.54 -11.39
C VAL A 150 5.47 -8.98 -11.28
N HIS A 151 4.54 -8.14 -10.82
CA HIS A 151 3.12 -8.47 -10.75
C HIS A 151 2.47 -8.51 -12.13
N HIS A 152 2.76 -7.55 -13.02
CA HIS A 152 2.32 -7.60 -14.42
C HIS A 152 2.99 -8.75 -15.18
N SER A 153 4.30 -8.98 -14.98
CA SER A 153 5.03 -10.09 -15.62
C SER A 153 4.55 -11.44 -15.10
N CYS A 154 4.33 -11.58 -13.80
CA CYS A 154 3.82 -12.80 -13.17
C CYS A 154 2.34 -13.01 -13.50
N GLY A 155 1.53 -11.96 -13.62
CA GLY A 155 0.15 -12.02 -14.10
C GLY A 155 0.07 -12.50 -15.56
N VAL A 156 0.96 -12.02 -16.44
CA VAL A 156 1.10 -12.52 -17.82
C VAL A 156 1.70 -13.94 -17.84
N TYR A 157 2.63 -14.26 -16.93
CA TYR A 157 3.24 -15.59 -16.81
C TYR A 157 2.24 -16.64 -16.29
N MET A 158 1.36 -16.26 -15.36
CA MET A 158 0.29 -17.11 -14.83
C MET A 158 -0.89 -17.23 -15.80
N HIS A 159 -1.27 -16.15 -16.51
CA HIS A 159 -2.30 -16.23 -17.57
C HIS A 159 -1.82 -17.02 -18.80
N ARG A 160 -0.50 -17.09 -19.06
CA ARG A 160 0.06 -17.97 -20.10
C ARG A 160 0.19 -19.43 -19.63
N ARG A 161 -0.03 -19.72 -18.34
CA ARG A 161 -0.03 -21.07 -17.75
C ARG A 161 -1.43 -21.70 -17.66
N SER A 162 -2.50 -20.93 -17.85
CA SER A 162 -3.89 -21.43 -17.85
C SER A 162 -4.37 -21.96 -19.20
N HIS A 163 -3.62 -21.76 -20.29
CA HIS A 163 -3.80 -22.51 -21.53
C HIS A 163 -2.70 -23.56 -21.64
N PRO A 164 -2.99 -24.85 -21.40
CA PRO A 164 -2.09 -25.92 -21.81
C PRO A 164 -2.09 -25.93 -23.35
N VAL A 165 -1.16 -25.19 -23.96
CA VAL A 165 -0.83 -25.39 -25.35
C VAL A 165 -0.18 -26.77 -25.43
N ASN A 166 -0.96 -27.69 -25.98
CA ASN A 166 -0.55 -29.00 -26.44
C ASN A 166 0.52 -28.79 -27.53
N ARG A 167 1.78 -28.60 -27.13
CA ARG A 167 2.93 -28.62 -28.03
C ARG A 167 3.90 -29.67 -27.54
N GLY A 168 3.78 -30.85 -28.15
CA GLY A 168 4.85 -31.84 -28.22
C GLY A 168 6.11 -31.17 -28.74
N THR A 169 6.94 -30.72 -27.81
CA THR A 169 8.22 -30.10 -28.12
C THR A 169 9.23 -31.24 -28.02
N ARG A 170 9.44 -31.88 -29.18
CA ARG A 170 10.59 -32.74 -29.45
C ARG A 170 11.83 -31.99 -29.01
N ILE A 171 12.47 -32.50 -27.96
CA ILE A 171 13.82 -32.11 -27.59
C ILE A 171 14.71 -32.67 -28.69
N CYS A 172 15.04 -31.85 -29.69
CA CYS A 172 16.11 -32.17 -30.64
C CYS A 172 17.43 -32.06 -29.88
N VAL A 173 17.89 -33.19 -29.33
CA VAL A 173 19.29 -33.35 -28.92
C VAL A 173 20.11 -33.44 -30.21
N HIS A 174 20.63 -32.30 -30.64
CA HIS A 174 21.70 -32.18 -31.64
C HIS A 174 22.95 -31.81 -30.84
N ASN A 175 24.10 -32.46 -30.89
CA ASN A 175 24.65 -33.52 -31.73
C ASN A 175 26.02 -33.85 -31.10
N ARG A 176 26.43 -35.12 -31.07
CA ARG A 176 27.86 -35.45 -31.11
C ARG A 176 28.08 -36.84 -31.74
N ILE A 177 28.36 -36.82 -33.03
CA ILE A 177 29.42 -37.55 -33.74
C ILE A 177 29.31 -39.10 -33.78
N HIS A 178 29.42 -39.59 -35.00
CA HIS A 178 29.61 -40.97 -35.50
C HIS A 178 28.37 -41.74 -35.98
N ASP A 179 28.42 -41.97 -37.30
CA ASP A 179 27.88 -43.06 -38.12
C ASP A 179 26.60 -42.80 -38.95
N PRO A 180 26.67 -43.07 -40.27
CA PRO A 180 25.53 -42.99 -41.17
C PRO A 180 24.74 -44.30 -41.08
N LEU A 181 23.41 -44.18 -41.25
CA LEU A 181 22.43 -45.20 -41.65
C LEU A 181 21.18 -45.14 -40.74
N ILE A 182 20.08 -44.73 -41.37
CA ILE A 182 18.74 -45.35 -41.28
C ILE A 182 18.20 -45.55 -39.85
N GLU A 183 17.23 -44.75 -39.43
CA GLU A 183 15.80 -45.13 -39.42
C GLU A 183 14.96 -44.12 -38.63
N CYS A 184 14.00 -43.51 -39.32
CA CYS A 184 12.99 -42.64 -38.74
C CYS A 184 11.89 -43.53 -38.13
N SER A 185 12.05 -43.96 -36.88
CA SER A 185 11.04 -44.77 -36.18
C SER A 185 10.12 -43.90 -35.32
N LEU A 186 8.97 -43.54 -35.91
CA LEU A 186 7.80 -43.01 -35.20
C LEU A 186 7.05 -44.18 -34.54
N ARG A 187 7.03 -44.25 -33.20
CA ARG A 187 6.02 -45.04 -32.48
C ARG A 187 5.06 -44.14 -31.69
N PRO A 188 3.73 -44.19 -31.97
CA PRO A 188 2.73 -43.60 -31.10
C PRO A 188 2.43 -44.56 -29.94
N ILE A 189 2.58 -44.10 -28.70
CA ILE A 189 2.14 -44.81 -27.51
C ILE A 189 0.76 -44.24 -27.13
N TRP A 190 -0.30 -44.87 -27.65
CA TRP A 190 -1.64 -44.82 -27.09
C TRP A 190 -2.12 -46.26 -26.90
N LYS A 191 -2.03 -46.77 -25.67
CA LYS A 191 -2.80 -47.91 -25.15
C LYS A 191 -2.52 -48.09 -23.65
N ASN A 192 -3.38 -47.53 -22.80
CA ASN A 192 -4.38 -48.23 -21.97
C ASN A 192 -4.96 -47.24 -20.95
#